data_AF-A0A8T2U9F0-F1
#
_entry.id   AF-A0A8T2U9F0-F1
#
_cell.length_a   1.000
_cell.length_b   1.000
_cell.length_c   1.000
_cell.angle_alpha   90.00
_cell.angle_beta   90.00
_cell.angle_gamma   90.00
#
_symmetry.space_group_name_H-M   'P 1'
#
loop_
_entity.id
_entity.type
_entity.pdbx_description
1 polymer ?
#
loop_
_entity_poly.entity_id
_entity_poly.type
_entity_poly.pdbx_seq_one_letter_code
_entity_poly.pdbx_strand_id
1 'polypeptide(L)'
;MIFTIILAENHLSGPIPDTFAAYQRLLVLDLSANNLDGEIPSALGEVPVIQYIDLSYNGLSGSLPASLGGLRRLVFLNVSFNSLRGRIHTGGIFDIVSASAFLGNPGLCGYPFNASCEDDILKKSAETPVGDRLLVFISLVIAVLIVIVLCVCSWHYRRCLRLFTMNSITAETELIPETVLRAWTAKELRDATAGFHTANIIGSGGVSVCFKGVLNLKGIDMLVAIKRLNCKAMDGSQIKESFLREIKVLGDVMHRNLVRTLGYCLDGGEMAIVMELMEMGDLRQILDRREKPLSWDRRMNIAMDVAEGLVYLHYESLPPIIHCDLKPQNILLGSDMVAKVSDFGIAKLLESWESSLAVSISDFAGTFGYAAPGKLLFLSHHNTVI
;
A
#
# COMPACT_ATOMS: atom_id res chain seq x y z
N MET A 1 -13.07 -19.00 3.19
CA MET A 1 -13.89 -17.94 3.82
C MET A 1 -13.39 -16.62 3.25
N ILE A 2 -14.21 -15.90 2.48
CA ILE A 2 -13.75 -14.74 1.69
C ILE A 2 -14.12 -13.47 2.45
N PHE A 3 -13.13 -12.61 2.71
CA PHE A 3 -13.26 -11.33 3.39
C PHE A 3 -13.08 -10.13 2.46
N THR A 4 -12.33 -10.30 1.38
CA THR A 4 -11.99 -9.24 0.44
C THR A 4 -12.05 -9.78 -0.98
N ILE A 5 -12.69 -9.04 -1.87
CA ILE A 5 -12.71 -9.29 -3.31
C ILE A 5 -12.30 -7.98 -3.98
N ILE A 6 -11.12 -7.97 -4.59
CA ILE A 6 -10.61 -6.84 -5.38
C ILE A 6 -10.37 -7.37 -6.79
N LEU A 7 -11.23 -6.95 -7.70
CA LEU A 7 -11.17 -7.27 -9.12
C LEU A 7 -11.06 -5.99 -9.97
N ALA A 8 -10.65 -4.88 -9.35
CA ALA A 8 -10.49 -3.58 -9.99
C ALA A 8 -9.55 -3.62 -11.19
N GLU A 9 -9.75 -2.71 -12.15
CA GLU A 9 -8.87 -2.51 -13.32
C GLU A 9 -8.69 -3.77 -14.18
N ASN A 10 -9.79 -4.46 -14.47
CA ASN A 10 -9.81 -5.61 -15.37
C ASN A 10 -10.73 -5.36 -16.58
N HIS A 11 -10.88 -6.36 -17.45
CA HIS A 11 -11.80 -6.34 -18.58
C HIS A 11 -13.04 -7.21 -18.32
N LEU A 12 -13.46 -7.35 -17.06
CA LEU A 12 -14.63 -8.16 -16.70
C LEU A 12 -15.88 -7.50 -17.27
N SER A 13 -16.77 -8.31 -17.83
CA SER A 13 -18.00 -7.86 -18.47
C SER A 13 -19.19 -8.72 -18.06
N GLY A 14 -20.39 -8.22 -18.34
CA GLY A 14 -21.63 -8.81 -17.85
C GLY A 14 -22.08 -8.24 -16.49
N PRO A 15 -23.22 -8.71 -15.98
CA PRO A 15 -23.82 -8.16 -14.77
C PRO A 15 -23.11 -8.60 -13.50
N ILE A 16 -23.23 -7.79 -12.45
CA ILE A 16 -22.82 -8.18 -11.10
C ILE A 16 -23.77 -9.30 -10.62
N PRO A 17 -23.28 -10.52 -10.32
CA PRO A 17 -24.14 -11.61 -9.91
C PRO A 17 -24.65 -11.46 -8.47
N ASP A 18 -25.91 -11.83 -8.23
CA ASP A 18 -26.54 -11.86 -6.90
C ASP A 18 -25.79 -12.76 -5.91
N THR A 19 -24.99 -13.71 -6.41
CA THR A 19 -24.22 -14.66 -5.60
C THR A 19 -23.23 -13.98 -4.65
N PHE A 20 -22.88 -12.70 -4.85
CA PHE A 20 -22.07 -11.96 -3.88
C PHE A 20 -22.73 -11.86 -2.50
N ALA A 21 -24.06 -11.93 -2.43
CA ALA A 21 -24.81 -11.99 -1.17
C ALA A 21 -24.50 -13.25 -0.33
N ALA A 22 -24.01 -14.33 -0.96
CA ALA A 22 -23.63 -15.55 -0.25
C ALA A 22 -22.37 -15.36 0.63
N TYR A 23 -21.55 -14.34 0.36
CA TYR A 23 -20.33 -14.07 1.13
C TYR A 23 -20.61 -13.27 2.40
N GLN A 24 -21.24 -13.92 3.37
CA GLN A 24 -21.69 -13.34 4.66
C GLN A 24 -20.58 -12.73 5.54
N ARG A 25 -19.30 -12.91 5.17
CA ARG A 25 -18.13 -12.35 5.87
C ARG A 25 -17.33 -11.36 5.02
N LEU A 26 -17.83 -10.98 3.86
CA LEU A 26 -17.18 -10.05 2.94
C LEU A 26 -17.19 -8.63 3.53
N LEU A 27 -15.99 -8.08 3.71
CA LEU A 27 -15.73 -6.74 4.22
C LEU A 27 -15.48 -5.74 3.09
N VAL A 28 -14.80 -6.18 2.03
CA VAL A 28 -14.36 -5.31 0.93
C VAL A 28 -14.77 -5.93 -0.40
N LEU A 29 -15.49 -5.15 -1.21
CA LEU A 29 -15.81 -5.46 -2.60
C LEU A 29 -15.38 -4.30 -3.49
N ASP A 30 -14.36 -4.52 -4.30
CA ASP A 30 -13.90 -3.56 -5.30
C ASP A 30 -13.97 -4.22 -6.69
N LEU A 31 -14.91 -3.72 -7.49
CA LEU A 31 -15.14 -4.12 -8.88
C LEU A 31 -14.89 -2.96 -9.84
N SER A 32 -14.21 -1.90 -9.39
CA SER A 32 -14.05 -0.67 -10.14
C SER A 32 -13.25 -0.85 -11.45
N ALA A 33 -13.35 0.09 -12.38
CA ALA A 33 -12.59 0.09 -13.63
C ALA A 33 -12.66 -1.23 -14.41
N ASN A 34 -13.88 -1.66 -14.71
CA ASN A 34 -14.18 -2.85 -15.53
C ASN A 34 -15.18 -2.51 -16.64
N ASN A 35 -15.63 -3.52 -17.37
CA ASN A 35 -16.66 -3.44 -18.40
C ASN A 35 -18.00 -4.05 -17.91
N LEU A 36 -18.26 -4.03 -16.60
CA LEU A 36 -19.48 -4.60 -16.02
C LEU A 36 -20.71 -3.76 -16.42
N ASP A 37 -21.82 -4.43 -16.70
CA ASP A 37 -23.07 -3.81 -17.16
C ASP A 37 -24.28 -4.29 -16.34
N GLY A 38 -25.50 -3.95 -16.77
CA GLY A 38 -26.71 -4.30 -16.02
C GLY A 38 -26.90 -3.47 -14.74
N GLU A 39 -27.76 -3.94 -13.83
CA GLU A 39 -28.11 -3.22 -12.61
C GLU A 39 -27.21 -3.62 -11.43
N ILE A 40 -27.12 -2.75 -10.42
CA ILE A 40 -26.52 -3.11 -9.13
C ILE A 40 -27.52 -4.01 -8.40
N PRO A 41 -27.19 -5.27 -8.08
CA PRO A 41 -28.13 -6.19 -7.45
C PRO A 41 -28.45 -5.75 -6.02
N SER A 42 -29.75 -5.69 -5.69
CA SER A 42 -30.21 -5.32 -4.34
C SER A 42 -29.70 -6.27 -3.25
N ALA A 43 -29.37 -7.51 -3.63
CA ALA A 43 -28.80 -8.55 -2.77
C ALA A 43 -27.44 -8.16 -2.16
N LEU A 44 -26.69 -7.22 -2.77
CA LEU A 44 -25.49 -6.65 -2.14
C LEU A 44 -25.78 -5.94 -0.82
N GLY A 45 -27.00 -5.40 -0.66
CA GLY A 45 -27.47 -4.83 0.60
C GLY A 45 -27.75 -5.87 1.70
N GLU A 46 -27.64 -7.16 1.41
CA GLU A 46 -27.85 -8.25 2.38
C GLU A 46 -26.55 -8.76 3.01
N VAL A 47 -25.39 -8.20 2.63
CA VAL A 47 -24.07 -8.60 3.18
C VAL A 47 -23.79 -7.84 4.48
N PRO A 48 -23.97 -8.44 5.66
CA PRO A 48 -24.18 -7.69 6.91
C PRO A 48 -22.92 -7.01 7.47
N VAL A 49 -21.74 -7.46 7.04
CA VAL A 49 -20.46 -6.99 7.57
C VAL A 49 -19.64 -6.16 6.58
N ILE A 50 -20.17 -5.89 5.39
CA ILE A 50 -19.44 -5.16 4.35
C ILE A 50 -19.19 -3.72 4.79
N GLN A 51 -17.97 -3.25 4.52
CA GLN A 51 -17.45 -1.95 4.95
C GLN A 51 -17.03 -1.08 3.77
N TYR A 52 -16.68 -1.68 2.65
CA TYR A 52 -16.16 -0.99 1.47
C TYR A 52 -16.78 -1.56 0.20
N ILE A 53 -17.41 -0.70 -0.59
CA ILE A 53 -17.92 -1.02 -1.93
C ILE A 53 -17.42 0.03 -2.94
N ASP A 54 -16.60 -0.37 -3.90
CA ASP A 54 -16.26 0.44 -5.07
C ASP A 54 -16.72 -0.26 -6.36
N LEU A 55 -17.63 0.40 -7.07
CA LEU A 55 -18.22 -0.02 -8.34
C LEU A 55 -17.94 1.00 -9.46
N SER A 56 -17.05 1.96 -9.21
CA SER A 56 -16.82 3.09 -10.11
C SER A 56 -16.19 2.68 -11.44
N TYR A 57 -16.33 3.52 -12.47
CA TYR A 57 -15.76 3.26 -13.81
C TYR A 57 -16.20 1.92 -14.40
N ASN A 58 -17.52 1.73 -14.54
CA ASN A 58 -18.13 0.59 -15.20
C ASN A 58 -19.27 1.06 -16.13
N GLY A 59 -19.98 0.13 -16.74
CA GLY A 59 -21.19 0.37 -17.53
C GLY A 59 -22.49 0.11 -16.77
N LEU A 60 -22.48 0.14 -15.43
CA LEU A 60 -23.65 -0.19 -14.62
C LEU A 60 -24.78 0.82 -14.85
N SER A 61 -26.01 0.34 -14.84
CA SER A 61 -27.21 1.08 -15.22
C SER A 61 -28.34 0.83 -14.21
N GLY A 62 -29.51 1.43 -14.44
CA GLY A 62 -30.63 1.35 -13.50
C GLY A 62 -30.48 2.27 -12.29
N SER A 63 -31.31 2.05 -11.27
CA SER A 63 -31.34 2.86 -10.05
C SER A 63 -30.39 2.37 -8.97
N LEU A 64 -29.94 3.27 -8.10
CA LEU A 64 -29.20 2.89 -6.89
C LEU A 64 -30.10 2.10 -5.93
N PRO A 65 -29.74 0.87 -5.52
CA PRO A 65 -30.56 0.09 -4.60
C PRO A 65 -30.62 0.74 -3.21
N ALA A 66 -31.84 1.02 -2.73
CA ALA A 66 -32.04 1.54 -1.38
C ALA A 66 -31.47 0.63 -0.27
N SER A 67 -31.33 -0.67 -0.55
CA SER A 67 -30.77 -1.66 0.39
C SER A 67 -29.32 -1.34 0.79
N LEU A 68 -28.53 -0.68 -0.07
CA LEU A 68 -27.17 -0.23 0.29
C LEU A 68 -27.18 0.81 1.41
N GLY A 69 -28.21 1.65 1.48
CA GLY A 69 -28.43 2.60 2.58
C GLY A 69 -28.65 1.91 3.93
N GLY A 70 -29.11 0.65 3.94
CA GLY A 70 -29.35 -0.14 5.14
C GLY A 70 -28.10 -0.78 5.75
N LEU A 71 -26.96 -0.76 5.04
CA LEU A 71 -25.73 -1.41 5.48
C LEU A 71 -25.05 -0.61 6.60
N ARG A 72 -25.25 -1.04 7.85
CA ARG A 72 -24.80 -0.32 9.06
C ARG A 72 -23.29 -0.23 9.24
N ARG A 73 -22.53 -1.11 8.57
CA ARG A 73 -21.06 -1.15 8.67
C ARG A 73 -20.37 -0.57 7.45
N LEU A 74 -21.13 -0.17 6.42
CA LEU A 74 -20.58 0.41 5.21
C LEU A 74 -20.00 1.79 5.54
N VAL A 75 -18.72 1.98 5.26
CA VAL A 75 -17.98 3.23 5.51
C VAL A 75 -17.63 3.91 4.20
N PHE A 76 -17.43 3.13 3.13
CA PHE A 76 -17.07 3.64 1.82
C PHE A 76 -18.00 3.09 0.75
N LEU A 77 -18.58 3.99 -0.05
CA LEU A 77 -19.33 3.68 -1.25
C LEU A 77 -18.86 4.59 -2.38
N ASN A 78 -18.51 4.00 -3.52
CA ASN A 78 -18.24 4.72 -4.75
C ASN A 78 -18.92 4.03 -5.93
N VAL A 79 -19.77 4.79 -6.63
CA VAL A 79 -20.55 4.35 -7.79
C VAL A 79 -20.35 5.27 -8.99
N SER A 80 -19.33 6.13 -8.93
CA SER A 80 -19.06 7.16 -9.92
C SER A 80 -18.69 6.58 -11.28
N PHE A 81 -18.88 7.37 -12.34
CA PHE A 81 -18.55 7.01 -13.72
C PHE A 81 -19.22 5.69 -14.15
N ASN A 82 -20.55 5.68 -14.05
CA ASN A 82 -21.42 4.62 -14.55
C ASN A 82 -22.57 5.25 -15.36
N SER A 83 -23.55 4.44 -15.76
CA SER A 83 -24.77 4.88 -16.44
C SER A 83 -26.01 4.84 -15.53
N LEU A 84 -25.83 5.03 -14.21
CA LEU A 84 -26.92 4.98 -13.22
C LEU A 84 -27.89 6.14 -13.40
N ARG A 85 -29.15 5.90 -13.04
CA ARG A 85 -30.25 6.85 -13.21
C ARG A 85 -31.19 6.89 -11.99
N GLY A 86 -31.99 7.95 -11.91
CA GLY A 86 -33.02 8.10 -10.89
C GLY A 86 -32.52 8.82 -9.63
N ARG A 87 -33.42 8.91 -8.63
CA ARG A 87 -33.17 9.68 -7.40
C ARG A 87 -32.15 8.95 -6.52
N ILE A 88 -31.14 9.68 -6.03
CA ILE A 88 -30.28 9.21 -4.94
C ILE A 88 -31.12 9.15 -3.65
N HIS A 89 -31.25 7.96 -3.07
CA HIS A 89 -32.01 7.77 -1.84
C HIS A 89 -31.35 8.52 -0.67
N THR A 90 -32.16 9.09 0.22
CA THR A 90 -31.70 9.70 1.47
C THR A 90 -31.61 8.65 2.57
N GLY A 91 -30.60 8.74 3.43
CA GLY A 91 -30.40 7.88 4.59
C GLY A 91 -29.17 6.97 4.49
N GLY A 92 -28.57 6.69 5.66
CA GLY A 92 -27.46 5.75 5.79
C GLY A 92 -26.20 6.23 5.07
N ILE A 93 -25.57 5.35 4.31
CA ILE A 93 -24.32 5.66 3.58
C ILE A 93 -24.49 6.83 2.59
N PHE A 94 -25.68 6.99 2.00
CA PHE A 94 -25.92 7.98 0.95
C PHE A 94 -25.87 9.43 1.44
N ASP A 95 -26.12 9.66 2.73
CA ASP A 95 -26.01 11.00 3.33
C ASP A 95 -24.57 11.33 3.78
N ILE A 96 -23.74 10.30 3.97
CA ILE A 96 -22.40 10.41 4.55
C ILE A 96 -21.35 10.57 3.46
N VAL A 97 -21.50 9.87 2.34
CA VAL A 97 -20.50 9.87 1.27
C VAL A 97 -20.53 11.17 0.45
N SER A 98 -19.35 11.61 0.04
CA SER A 98 -19.17 12.82 -0.77
C SER A 98 -19.92 12.74 -2.10
N ALA A 99 -20.33 13.89 -2.63
CA ALA A 99 -20.89 14.00 -3.98
C ALA A 99 -20.04 13.35 -5.06
N SER A 100 -18.72 13.28 -4.85
CA SER A 100 -17.79 12.60 -5.75
C SER A 100 -18.12 11.12 -5.96
N ALA A 101 -18.70 10.44 -4.97
CA ALA A 101 -19.09 9.02 -5.07
C ALA A 101 -20.14 8.75 -6.15
N PHE A 102 -20.85 9.78 -6.61
CA PHE A 102 -21.95 9.66 -7.57
C PHE A 102 -21.65 10.34 -8.91
N LEU A 103 -20.51 11.03 -9.04
CA LEU A 103 -20.13 11.78 -10.24
C LEU A 103 -20.10 10.89 -11.49
N GLY A 104 -20.22 11.48 -12.69
CA GLY A 104 -20.12 10.72 -13.94
C GLY A 104 -21.32 9.82 -14.24
N ASN A 105 -22.42 9.92 -13.48
CA ASN A 105 -23.71 9.28 -13.77
C ASN A 105 -24.74 10.35 -14.19
N PRO A 106 -24.90 10.63 -15.50
CA PRO A 106 -25.69 11.77 -15.96
C PRO A 106 -27.20 11.65 -15.68
N GLY A 107 -27.71 10.46 -15.38
CA GLY A 107 -29.13 10.26 -15.07
C GLY A 107 -29.46 10.28 -13.58
N LEU A 108 -28.48 10.42 -12.68
CA LEU A 108 -28.75 10.55 -11.25
C LEU A 108 -29.23 11.97 -10.91
N CYS A 109 -30.20 12.06 -10.00
CA CYS A 109 -30.81 13.31 -9.57
C CYS A 109 -31.07 13.32 -8.05
N GLY A 110 -31.35 14.50 -7.48
CA GLY A 110 -31.49 14.69 -6.03
C GLY A 110 -30.18 15.14 -5.34
N TYR A 111 -30.20 15.17 -4.00
CA TYR A 111 -29.00 15.46 -3.20
C TYR A 111 -27.94 14.37 -3.45
N PRO A 112 -26.65 14.70 -3.63
CA PRO A 112 -26.02 16.00 -3.40
C PRO A 112 -25.92 16.94 -4.62
N PHE A 113 -26.43 16.54 -5.79
CA PHE A 113 -26.26 17.33 -7.03
C PHE A 113 -27.31 18.41 -7.26
N ASN A 114 -28.31 18.53 -6.39
CA ASN A 114 -29.39 19.52 -6.49
C ASN A 114 -30.11 19.54 -7.85
N ALA A 115 -30.00 18.44 -8.61
CA ALA A 115 -30.66 18.24 -9.90
C ALA A 115 -32.09 17.77 -9.67
N SER A 116 -33.06 18.43 -10.30
CA SER A 116 -34.48 18.05 -10.24
C SER A 116 -34.70 16.73 -10.95
N CYS A 117 -35.28 15.75 -10.25
CA CYS A 117 -35.73 14.51 -10.88
C CYS A 117 -37.00 14.78 -11.71
N GLU A 118 -37.09 14.22 -12.92
CA GLU A 118 -38.22 14.41 -13.84
C GLU A 118 -39.59 13.99 -13.26
N ASP A 119 -39.61 13.20 -12.19
CA ASP A 119 -40.82 12.79 -11.46
C ASP A 119 -41.43 13.88 -10.54
N ASP A 120 -40.74 15.01 -10.31
CA ASP A 120 -41.28 16.10 -9.46
C ASP A 120 -42.26 17.05 -10.20
N ILE A 121 -42.65 16.76 -11.45
CA ILE A 121 -43.61 17.59 -12.22
C ILE A 121 -45.06 17.47 -11.67
N LEU A 122 -45.35 16.54 -10.75
CA LEU A 122 -46.71 16.36 -10.21
C LEU A 122 -46.95 16.87 -8.79
N LYS A 123 -46.23 17.89 -8.28
CA LYS A 123 -46.66 18.67 -7.10
C LYS A 123 -46.17 20.12 -7.15
N LYS A 124 -46.95 20.98 -7.81
CA LYS A 124 -46.86 22.44 -7.71
C LYS A 124 -47.65 22.96 -6.51
N SER A 125 -47.02 23.84 -5.72
CA SER A 125 -47.59 25.05 -5.08
C SER A 125 -46.48 25.72 -4.26
N ALA A 126 -46.21 27.01 -4.24
CA ALA A 126 -46.73 28.21 -4.89
C ALA A 126 -45.65 29.31 -4.75
N GLU A 127 -45.60 30.27 -5.68
CA GLU A 127 -44.70 31.45 -5.64
C GLU A 127 -45.18 32.53 -4.65
N THR A 128 -44.28 33.41 -4.20
CA THR A 128 -44.45 34.88 -4.31
C THR A 128 -43.08 35.63 -4.21
N PRO A 129 -42.94 36.86 -4.76
CA PRO A 129 -41.67 37.60 -4.90
C PRO A 129 -41.50 38.75 -3.89
N VAL A 130 -40.30 39.35 -3.79
CA VAL A 130 -40.03 40.82 -3.74
C VAL A 130 -38.53 41.11 -3.52
N GLY A 131 -37.96 42.00 -4.35
CA GLY A 131 -37.12 43.11 -3.84
C GLY A 131 -35.61 43.11 -4.13
N ASP A 132 -35.23 43.60 -5.31
CA ASP A 132 -33.86 44.04 -5.61
C ASP A 132 -33.42 45.18 -4.68
N ARG A 133 -32.49 44.88 -3.75
CA ARG A 133 -31.49 45.79 -3.15
C ARG A 133 -30.55 45.11 -2.13
N LEU A 134 -30.44 43.77 -2.12
CA LEU A 134 -29.64 43.02 -1.14
C LEU A 134 -28.26 42.58 -1.66
N LEU A 135 -28.06 42.51 -2.98
CA LEU A 135 -26.86 41.94 -3.60
C LEU A 135 -25.59 42.79 -3.41
N VAL A 136 -25.71 44.12 -3.36
CA VAL A 136 -24.54 45.02 -3.22
C VAL A 136 -23.97 45.01 -1.79
N PHE A 137 -24.82 44.87 -0.78
CA PHE A 137 -24.38 44.76 0.61
C PHE A 137 -23.73 43.41 0.91
N ILE A 138 -24.29 42.33 0.36
CA ILE A 138 -23.73 40.98 0.51
C ILE A 138 -22.34 40.89 -0.13
N SER A 139 -22.14 41.47 -1.32
CA SER A 139 -20.81 41.48 -1.96
C SER A 139 -19.75 42.25 -1.17
N LEU A 140 -20.14 43.34 -0.49
CA LEU A 140 -19.22 44.18 0.28
C LEU A 140 -18.81 43.49 1.60
N VAL A 141 -19.75 42.79 2.24
CA VAL A 141 -19.48 42.00 3.46
C VAL A 141 -18.57 40.80 3.14
N ILE A 142 -18.82 40.11 2.02
CA ILE A 142 -17.98 38.98 1.59
C ILE A 142 -16.55 39.44 1.27
N ALA A 143 -16.39 40.58 0.58
CA ALA A 143 -15.07 41.12 0.27
C ALA A 143 -14.26 41.47 1.54
N VAL A 144 -14.91 42.06 2.55
CA VAL A 144 -14.27 42.36 3.84
C VAL A 144 -13.89 41.09 4.59
N LEU A 145 -14.74 40.06 4.60
CA LEU A 145 -14.44 38.78 5.22
C LEU A 145 -13.26 38.07 4.55
N ILE A 146 -13.15 38.12 3.22
CA ILE A 146 -12.01 37.56 2.48
C ILE A 146 -10.71 38.28 2.87
N VAL A 147 -10.71 39.61 2.97
CA VAL A 147 -9.52 40.38 3.39
C VAL A 147 -9.10 40.02 4.81
N ILE A 148 -10.04 39.84 5.74
CA ILE A 148 -9.76 39.40 7.11
C ILE A 148 -9.11 38.00 7.12
N VAL A 149 -9.65 37.06 6.36
CA VAL A 149 -9.10 35.70 6.24
C VAL A 149 -7.68 35.73 5.65
N LEU A 150 -7.42 36.54 4.62
CA LEU A 150 -6.09 36.70 4.04
C LEU A 150 -5.09 37.31 5.02
N CYS A 151 -5.52 38.28 5.84
CA CYS A 151 -4.69 38.87 6.90
C CYS A 151 -4.37 37.85 8.00
N VAL A 152 -5.33 37.02 8.42
CA VAL A 152 -5.13 35.95 9.41
C VAL A 152 -4.23 34.86 8.86
N CYS A 153 -4.41 34.45 7.60
CA CYS A 153 -3.54 33.47 6.92
C CYS A 153 -2.12 34.01 6.76
N SER A 154 -1.95 35.28 6.38
CA SER A 154 -0.65 35.96 6.32
C SER A 154 0.01 36.05 7.70
N TRP A 155 -0.76 36.31 8.75
CA TRP A 155 -0.27 36.29 10.13
C TRP A 155 0.15 34.89 10.58
N HIS A 156 -0.64 33.85 10.27
CA HIS A 156 -0.29 32.45 10.54
C HIS A 156 0.93 31.97 9.74
N TYR A 157 1.03 32.37 8.48
CA TYR A 157 2.18 32.10 7.62
C TYR A 157 3.44 32.77 8.16
N ARG A 158 3.36 34.06 8.55
CA ARG A 158 4.47 34.79 9.20
C ARG A 158 4.82 34.21 10.58
N ARG A 159 3.83 33.68 11.32
CA ARG A 159 4.02 33.00 12.60
C ARG A 159 4.70 31.63 12.42
N CYS A 160 4.32 30.87 11.39
CA CYS A 160 5.03 29.64 10.99
C CYS A 160 6.46 29.93 10.53
N LEU A 161 6.67 30.99 9.75
CA LEU A 161 8.02 31.37 9.31
C LEU A 161 8.94 31.72 10.49
N ARG A 162 8.41 32.39 11.53
CA ARG A 162 9.17 32.71 12.76
C ARG A 162 9.43 31.49 13.65
N LEU A 163 8.53 30.51 13.66
CA LEU A 163 8.76 29.23 14.35
C LEU A 163 9.81 28.38 13.62
N PHE A 164 9.92 28.51 12.30
CA PHE A 164 10.89 27.80 11.48
C PHE A 164 12.31 28.42 11.50
N THR A 165 12.47 29.66 12.02
CA THR A 165 13.79 30.35 12.10
C THR A 165 14.45 30.32 13.48
N MET A 166 13.93 29.53 14.42
CA MET A 166 14.54 29.31 15.74
C MET A 166 14.51 27.82 16.12
N ASN A 167 15.01 26.95 15.23
CA ASN A 167 15.39 25.57 15.57
C ASN A 167 16.45 24.99 14.62
N SER A 168 17.27 25.85 14.01
CA SER A 168 18.55 25.43 13.45
C SER A 168 19.61 25.49 14.55
N ILE A 169 20.35 24.39 14.70
CA ILE A 169 21.45 24.11 15.64
C ILE A 169 21.01 23.35 16.89
N THR A 170 20.94 22.03 16.78
CA THR A 170 21.72 21.15 17.67
C THR A 170 22.23 19.97 16.85
N ALA A 171 23.50 19.64 17.04
CA ALA A 171 24.19 18.57 16.35
C ALA A 171 23.56 17.20 16.68
N GLU A 172 23.13 16.47 15.65
CA GLU A 172 22.68 15.09 15.80
C GLU A 172 23.89 14.18 15.97
N THR A 173 24.06 13.69 17.20
CA THR A 173 24.76 12.45 17.49
C THR A 173 23.95 11.32 16.84
N GLU A 174 24.53 10.55 15.92
CA GLU A 174 23.88 9.46 15.18
C GLU A 174 23.18 8.46 16.10
N LEU A 175 21.84 8.53 16.16
CA LEU A 175 21.00 7.65 16.97
C LEU A 175 20.64 6.40 16.12
N ILE A 176 21.18 5.24 16.48
CA ILE A 176 20.73 3.95 15.94
C ILE A 176 19.25 3.77 16.37
N PRO A 177 18.32 3.39 15.48
CA PRO A 177 16.92 3.21 15.86
C PRO A 177 16.78 2.20 17.02
N GLU A 178 15.90 2.50 17.98
CA GLU A 178 15.53 1.58 19.07
C GLU A 178 14.98 0.28 18.48
N THR A 179 15.84 -0.71 18.28
CA THR A 179 15.47 -2.02 17.71
C THR A 179 15.74 -3.12 18.73
N VAL A 180 14.92 -4.17 18.71
CA VAL A 180 15.11 -5.37 19.56
C VAL A 180 16.28 -6.25 19.05
N LEU A 181 16.83 -5.93 17.87
CA LEU A 181 17.88 -6.67 17.22
C LEU A 181 19.21 -6.58 17.99
N ARG A 182 19.91 -7.71 18.11
CA ARG A 182 21.25 -7.75 18.71
C ARG A 182 22.27 -7.09 17.78
N ALA A 183 23.05 -6.17 18.33
CA ALA A 183 24.27 -5.68 17.70
C ALA A 183 25.42 -6.70 17.90
N TRP A 184 26.02 -7.14 16.80
CA TRP A 184 27.19 -8.03 16.76
C TRP A 184 28.44 -7.23 16.41
N THR A 185 29.58 -7.63 16.96
CA THR A 185 30.87 -7.03 16.64
C THR A 185 31.42 -7.58 15.32
N ALA A 186 32.25 -6.78 14.64
CA ALA A 186 32.91 -7.20 13.41
C ALA A 186 33.83 -8.41 13.63
N LYS A 187 34.38 -8.55 14.84
CA LYS A 187 35.20 -9.71 15.24
C LYS A 187 34.35 -10.98 15.31
N GLU A 188 33.19 -10.95 15.98
CA GLU A 188 32.29 -12.11 16.06
C GLU A 188 31.90 -12.62 14.67
N LEU A 189 31.58 -11.71 13.75
CA LEU A 189 31.23 -12.10 12.37
C LEU A 189 32.41 -12.70 11.59
N ARG A 190 33.62 -12.15 11.78
CA ARG A 190 34.83 -12.71 11.16
C ARG A 190 35.13 -14.10 11.70
N ASP A 191 35.08 -14.29 13.01
CA ASP A 191 35.33 -15.60 13.64
C ASP A 191 34.29 -16.63 13.16
N ALA A 192 33.00 -16.24 13.10
CA ALA A 192 31.90 -17.09 12.63
C ALA A 192 32.00 -17.53 11.17
N THR A 193 32.68 -16.74 10.31
CA THR A 193 32.75 -16.95 8.86
C THR A 193 34.15 -17.35 8.38
N ALA A 194 35.06 -17.65 9.31
CA ALA A 194 36.48 -17.89 9.04
C ALA A 194 37.14 -16.73 8.24
N GLY A 195 36.84 -15.50 8.63
CA GLY A 195 37.33 -14.28 7.99
C GLY A 195 36.64 -13.96 6.67
N PHE A 196 35.34 -14.27 6.54
CA PHE A 196 34.57 -14.16 5.30
C PHE A 196 35.18 -14.99 4.14
N HIS A 197 35.57 -16.23 4.45
CA HIS A 197 36.19 -17.14 3.48
C HIS A 197 35.22 -17.47 2.33
N THR A 198 35.73 -17.57 1.10
CA THR A 198 34.91 -17.81 -0.10
C THR A 198 34.14 -19.13 -0.07
N ALA A 199 34.70 -20.15 0.59
CA ALA A 199 34.01 -21.44 0.80
C ALA A 199 32.70 -21.33 1.61
N ASN A 200 32.52 -20.24 2.36
CA ASN A 200 31.31 -19.99 3.13
C ASN A 200 30.27 -19.15 2.39
N ILE A 201 30.53 -18.74 1.13
CA ILE A 201 29.57 -17.96 0.35
C ILE A 201 28.36 -18.84 -0.01
N ILE A 202 27.16 -18.36 0.33
CA ILE A 202 25.89 -18.99 -0.02
C ILE A 202 25.09 -18.20 -1.06
N GLY A 203 25.48 -16.95 -1.30
CA GLY A 203 24.89 -16.11 -2.32
C GLY A 203 25.71 -14.84 -2.53
N SER A 204 25.73 -14.33 -3.75
CA SER A 204 26.42 -13.08 -4.10
C SER A 204 25.51 -12.23 -4.98
N GLY A 205 25.16 -11.03 -4.52
CA GLY A 205 24.47 -9.99 -5.28
C GLY A 205 25.42 -8.87 -5.71
N GLY A 206 24.88 -7.86 -6.40
CA GLY A 206 25.70 -6.72 -6.87
C GLY A 206 26.29 -5.87 -5.74
N VAL A 207 25.56 -5.70 -4.64
CA VAL A 207 25.92 -4.82 -3.51
C VAL A 207 26.17 -5.55 -2.20
N SER A 208 25.92 -6.86 -2.14
CA SER A 208 26.09 -7.66 -0.93
C SER A 208 26.52 -9.10 -1.23
N VAL A 209 27.17 -9.72 -0.24
CA VAL A 209 27.57 -11.14 -0.27
C VAL A 209 27.07 -11.81 1.00
N CYS A 210 26.38 -12.93 0.83
CA CYS A 210 25.83 -13.73 1.93
C CYS A 210 26.79 -14.88 2.26
N PHE A 211 27.17 -14.98 3.53
CA PHE A 211 28.02 -16.03 4.06
C PHE A 211 27.24 -16.92 5.04
N LYS A 212 27.50 -18.22 5.02
CA LYS A 212 27.15 -19.13 6.10
C LYS A 212 28.15 -18.94 7.24
N GLY A 213 27.66 -18.88 8.48
CA GLY A 213 28.52 -18.79 9.66
C GLY A 213 27.92 -19.48 10.87
N VAL A 214 28.75 -19.69 11.89
CA VAL A 214 28.33 -20.22 13.19
C VAL A 214 28.62 -19.17 14.25
N LEU A 215 27.57 -18.62 14.86
CA LEU A 215 27.68 -17.65 15.97
C LEU A 215 27.43 -18.36 17.29
N ASN A 216 28.25 -18.08 18.30
CA ASN A 216 28.02 -18.60 19.64
C ASN A 216 27.19 -17.60 20.46
N LEU A 217 25.99 -18.01 20.88
CA LEU A 217 25.12 -17.23 21.72
C LEU A 217 24.96 -17.92 23.08
N LYS A 218 25.60 -17.36 24.12
CA LYS A 218 25.53 -17.90 25.50
C LYS A 218 25.91 -19.39 25.58
N GLY A 219 26.91 -19.83 24.79
CA GLY A 219 27.37 -21.22 24.76
C GLY A 219 26.62 -22.12 23.78
N ILE A 220 25.63 -21.60 23.04
CA ILE A 220 24.91 -22.36 22.02
C ILE A 220 25.40 -21.90 20.64
N ASP A 221 25.87 -22.86 19.84
CA ASP A 221 26.24 -22.61 18.45
C ASP A 221 24.98 -22.48 17.58
N MET A 222 24.87 -21.35 16.91
CA MET A 222 23.76 -20.97 16.06
C MET A 222 24.25 -20.85 14.63
N LEU A 223 23.66 -21.63 13.74
CA LEU A 223 23.94 -21.55 12.32
C LEU A 223 23.14 -20.40 11.69
N VAL A 224 23.85 -19.50 11.00
CA VAL A 224 23.29 -18.23 10.51
C VAL A 224 23.69 -17.93 9.07
N ALA A 225 22.90 -17.08 8.42
CA ALA A 225 23.28 -16.37 7.21
C ALA A 225 23.72 -14.94 7.57
N ILE A 226 24.87 -14.51 7.06
CA ILE A 226 25.44 -13.19 7.29
C ILE A 226 25.53 -12.48 5.94
N LYS A 227 24.60 -11.54 5.69
CA LYS A 227 24.58 -10.68 4.49
C LYS A 227 25.48 -9.49 4.74
N ARG A 228 26.68 -9.50 4.17
CA ARG A 228 27.67 -8.42 4.26
C ARG A 228 27.51 -7.47 3.07
N LEU A 229 27.41 -6.17 3.33
CA LEU A 229 27.32 -5.15 2.28
C LEU A 229 28.72 -4.72 1.82
N ASN A 230 28.85 -4.42 0.53
CA ASN A 230 30.09 -3.96 -0.05
C ASN A 230 30.14 -2.42 -0.13
N CYS A 231 30.80 -1.80 0.85
CA CYS A 231 30.93 -0.34 0.95
C CYS A 231 31.93 0.27 -0.06
N LYS A 232 32.55 -0.53 -0.94
CA LYS A 232 33.57 -0.06 -1.90
C LYS A 232 33.01 0.34 -3.28
N ALA A 233 31.70 0.21 -3.48
CA ALA A 233 31.03 0.57 -4.73
C ALA A 233 29.91 1.58 -4.44
N MET A 234 29.95 2.76 -5.08
CA MET A 234 28.99 3.88 -4.95
C MET A 234 29.02 4.69 -3.65
N ASP A 235 28.49 5.91 -3.75
CA ASP A 235 28.39 6.95 -2.70
C ASP A 235 27.88 6.34 -1.39
N GLY A 236 28.72 6.39 -0.34
CA GLY A 236 28.52 5.63 0.90
C GLY A 236 27.26 6.01 1.69
N SER A 237 26.63 7.14 1.33
CA SER A 237 25.37 7.63 1.90
C SER A 237 24.18 6.71 1.58
N GLN A 238 23.96 6.36 0.31
CA GLN A 238 22.80 5.59 -0.14
C GLN A 238 22.82 4.14 0.36
N ILE A 239 24.00 3.51 0.40
CA ILE A 239 24.16 2.14 0.92
C ILE A 239 23.87 2.11 2.42
N LYS A 240 24.35 3.11 3.16
CA LYS A 240 24.08 3.25 4.59
C LYS A 240 22.58 3.44 4.85
N GLU A 241 21.89 4.25 4.03
CA GLU A 241 20.44 4.42 4.15
C GLU A 241 19.66 3.13 3.86
N SER A 242 20.00 2.40 2.79
CA SER A 242 19.36 1.11 2.49
C SER A 242 19.57 0.09 3.62
N PHE A 243 20.77 0.03 4.18
CA PHE A 243 21.08 -0.83 5.32
C PHE A 243 20.29 -0.47 6.58
N LEU A 244 20.27 0.81 6.96
CA LEU A 244 19.51 1.27 8.13
C LEU A 244 18.01 1.03 7.96
N ARG A 245 17.49 1.16 6.73
CA ARG A 245 16.10 0.86 6.41
C ARG A 245 15.81 -0.63 6.53
N GLU A 246 16.69 -1.49 6.01
CA GLU A 246 16.56 -2.94 6.09
C GLU A 246 16.55 -3.39 7.57
N ILE A 247 17.45 -2.84 8.41
CA ILE A 247 17.46 -3.10 9.87
C ILE A 247 16.16 -2.65 10.54
N LYS A 248 15.67 -1.45 10.20
CA LYS A 248 14.43 -0.91 10.80
C LYS A 248 13.23 -1.80 10.46
N VAL A 249 13.04 -2.12 9.18
CA VAL A 249 11.95 -3.00 8.71
C VAL A 249 12.06 -4.39 9.33
N LEU A 250 13.25 -4.99 9.29
CA LEU A 250 13.47 -6.35 9.76
C LEU A 250 13.47 -6.49 11.29
N GLY A 251 13.69 -5.40 12.03
CA GLY A 251 13.63 -5.39 13.49
C GLY A 251 12.20 -5.49 14.03
N ASP A 252 11.23 -5.01 13.27
CA ASP A 252 9.83 -4.92 13.68
C ASP A 252 8.98 -6.09 13.15
N VAL A 253 9.52 -6.87 12.20
CA VAL A 253 8.81 -7.92 11.48
C VAL A 253 9.13 -9.31 12.07
N MET A 254 8.09 -10.02 12.51
CA MET A 254 8.19 -11.41 12.95
C MET A 254 7.02 -12.23 12.42
N HIS A 255 7.29 -13.07 11.41
CA HIS A 255 6.29 -13.93 10.81
C HIS A 255 6.92 -15.24 10.32
N ARG A 256 6.17 -16.35 10.32
CA ARG A 256 6.69 -17.68 9.96
C ARG A 256 7.20 -17.75 8.51
N ASN A 257 6.60 -16.95 7.62
CA ASN A 257 6.90 -16.90 6.19
C ASN A 257 7.78 -15.70 5.79
N LEU A 258 8.46 -15.07 6.75
CA LEU A 258 9.45 -14.02 6.49
C LEU A 258 10.76 -14.44 7.14
N VAL A 259 11.89 -14.21 6.47
CA VAL A 259 13.19 -14.59 7.01
C VAL A 259 13.47 -13.76 8.26
N ARG A 260 13.66 -14.46 9.37
CA ARG A 260 13.89 -13.83 10.66
C ARG A 260 15.29 -13.23 10.75
N THR A 261 15.33 -11.95 11.08
CA THR A 261 16.57 -11.23 11.39
C THR A 261 16.91 -11.41 12.86
N LEU A 262 18.14 -11.83 13.12
CA LEU A 262 18.67 -12.13 14.45
C LEU A 262 19.49 -10.98 15.01
N GLY A 263 20.03 -10.13 14.13
CA GLY A 263 20.83 -8.99 14.52
C GLY A 263 21.49 -8.30 13.35
N TYR A 264 22.33 -7.33 13.66
CA TYR A 264 23.10 -6.58 12.68
C TYR A 264 24.52 -6.31 13.22
N CYS A 265 25.41 -5.88 12.34
CA CYS A 265 26.74 -5.39 12.68
C CYS A 265 26.96 -4.05 11.98
N LEU A 266 27.29 -3.04 12.77
CA LEU A 266 27.74 -1.73 12.33
C LEU A 266 28.97 -1.36 13.17
N ASP A 267 30.10 -2.01 12.87
CA ASP A 267 31.33 -1.94 13.68
C ASP A 267 32.57 -1.87 12.79
N GLY A 268 33.45 -0.89 13.04
CA GLY A 268 34.71 -0.74 12.30
C GLY A 268 34.57 -0.60 10.78
N GLY A 269 33.44 -0.07 10.29
CA GLY A 269 33.13 0.05 8.86
C GLY A 269 32.53 -1.21 8.22
N GLU A 270 32.36 -2.30 8.97
CA GLU A 270 31.60 -3.46 8.54
C GLU A 270 30.10 -3.19 8.69
N MET A 271 29.34 -3.42 7.62
CA MET A 271 27.89 -3.39 7.59
C MET A 271 27.38 -4.78 7.21
N ALA A 272 26.71 -5.45 8.14
CA ALA A 272 26.16 -6.77 7.90
C ALA A 272 24.85 -7.03 8.64
N ILE A 273 23.98 -7.85 8.06
CA ILE A 273 22.73 -8.32 8.66
C ILE A 273 22.89 -9.82 8.95
N VAL A 274 22.53 -10.22 10.16
CA VAL A 274 22.56 -11.62 10.63
C VAL A 274 21.13 -12.15 10.61
N MET A 275 20.90 -13.23 9.88
CA MET A 275 19.59 -13.84 9.67
C MET A 275 19.64 -15.35 9.97
N GLU A 276 18.47 -15.96 10.15
CA GLU A 276 18.38 -17.41 10.13
C GLU A 276 18.88 -17.99 8.79
N LEU A 277 19.53 -19.15 8.84
CA LEU A 277 19.98 -19.82 7.63
C LEU A 277 18.83 -20.63 7.02
N MET A 278 18.60 -20.43 5.72
CA MET A 278 17.63 -21.18 4.92
C MET A 278 18.39 -22.22 4.08
N GLU A 279 18.37 -23.50 4.47
CA GLU A 279 19.33 -24.50 4.01
C GLU A 279 19.14 -24.94 2.56
N MET A 280 17.93 -24.81 2.03
CA MET A 280 17.64 -25.20 0.64
C MET A 280 17.99 -24.09 -0.36
N GLY A 281 18.26 -22.87 0.12
CA GLY A 281 18.59 -21.71 -0.70
C GLY A 281 17.38 -21.06 -1.36
N ASP A 282 17.62 -20.32 -2.44
CA ASP A 282 16.58 -19.56 -3.13
C ASP A 282 15.73 -20.41 -4.09
N LEU A 283 14.47 -20.00 -4.25
CA LEU A 283 13.48 -20.70 -5.06
C LEU A 283 13.86 -20.70 -6.54
N ARG A 284 14.58 -19.69 -7.05
CA ARG A 284 14.99 -19.66 -8.46
C ARG A 284 15.87 -20.86 -8.79
N GLN A 285 16.91 -21.07 -7.98
CA GLN A 285 17.81 -22.20 -8.15
C GLN A 285 17.08 -23.54 -8.05
N ILE A 286 16.12 -23.66 -7.12
CA ILE A 286 15.34 -24.88 -6.93
C ILE A 286 14.44 -25.16 -8.15
N LEU A 287 13.80 -24.12 -8.71
CA LEU A 287 12.94 -24.25 -9.89
C LEU A 287 13.73 -24.63 -11.15
N ASP A 288 14.98 -24.20 -11.26
CA ASP A 288 15.86 -24.51 -12.39
C ASP A 288 16.42 -25.95 -12.35
N ARG A 289 16.27 -26.68 -11.22
CA ARG A 289 16.72 -28.09 -11.10
C ARG A 289 15.87 -29.02 -11.96
N ARG A 290 16.51 -29.67 -12.94
CA ARG A 290 15.85 -30.63 -13.84
C ARG A 290 15.67 -32.03 -13.25
N GLU A 291 16.57 -32.47 -12.37
CA GLU A 291 16.60 -33.86 -11.90
C GLU A 291 15.54 -34.19 -10.85
N LYS A 292 15.09 -33.18 -10.08
CA LYS A 292 14.06 -33.30 -9.05
C LYS A 292 13.18 -32.05 -9.03
N PRO A 293 12.30 -31.88 -10.04
CA PRO A 293 11.44 -30.71 -10.10
C PRO A 293 10.45 -30.72 -8.93
N LEU A 294 10.10 -29.52 -8.44
CA LEU A 294 9.05 -29.38 -7.44
C LEU A 294 7.71 -29.87 -7.99
N SER A 295 7.03 -30.72 -7.21
CA SER A 295 5.65 -31.14 -7.49
C SER A 295 4.68 -29.96 -7.44
N TRP A 296 3.51 -30.11 -8.06
CA TRP A 296 2.46 -29.10 -8.04
C TRP A 296 2.07 -28.69 -6.62
N ASP A 297 1.81 -29.66 -5.73
CA ASP A 297 1.43 -29.40 -4.34
C ASP A 297 2.49 -28.59 -3.59
N ARG A 298 3.77 -28.85 -3.87
CA ARG A 298 4.87 -28.10 -3.26
C ARG A 298 4.93 -26.67 -3.76
N ARG A 299 4.73 -26.46 -5.07
CA ARG A 299 4.64 -25.12 -5.66
C ARG A 299 3.45 -24.34 -5.08
N MET A 300 2.31 -24.99 -4.91
CA MET A 300 1.12 -24.37 -4.33
C MET A 300 1.35 -23.98 -2.86
N ASN A 301 1.95 -24.86 -2.06
CA ASN A 301 2.29 -24.53 -0.66
C ASN A 301 3.27 -23.37 -0.57
N ILE A 302 4.30 -23.33 -1.43
CA ILE A 302 5.24 -22.21 -1.51
C ILE A 302 4.51 -20.91 -1.86
N ALA A 303 3.59 -20.94 -2.83
CA ALA A 303 2.81 -19.75 -3.20
C ALA A 303 1.92 -19.27 -2.04
N MET A 304 1.30 -20.19 -1.30
CA MET A 304 0.50 -19.87 -0.11
C MET A 304 1.35 -19.26 1.01
N ASP A 305 2.51 -19.84 1.29
CA ASP A 305 3.47 -19.33 2.27
C ASP A 305 3.91 -17.89 1.94
N VAL A 306 4.26 -17.63 0.66
CA VAL A 306 4.62 -16.28 0.21
C VAL A 306 3.44 -15.32 0.35
N ALA A 307 2.23 -15.74 -0.02
CA ALA A 307 1.03 -14.93 0.11
C ALA A 307 0.73 -14.58 1.59
N GLU A 308 0.86 -15.54 2.50
CA GLU A 308 0.70 -15.31 3.95
C GLU A 308 1.73 -14.29 4.47
N GLY A 309 3.00 -14.40 4.05
CA GLY A 309 4.04 -13.42 4.39
C GLY A 309 3.71 -12.00 3.87
N LEU A 310 3.18 -11.88 2.66
CA LEU A 310 2.77 -10.58 2.10
C LEU A 310 1.54 -10.00 2.79
N VAL A 311 0.56 -10.83 3.15
CA VAL A 311 -0.62 -10.40 3.92
C VAL A 311 -0.18 -9.80 5.25
N TYR A 312 0.75 -10.44 5.95
CA TYR A 312 1.31 -9.90 7.18
C TYR A 312 1.98 -8.53 6.95
N LEU A 313 2.82 -8.40 5.93
CA LEU A 313 3.53 -7.14 5.64
C LEU A 313 2.57 -5.99 5.29
N HIS A 314 1.53 -6.30 4.51
CA HIS A 314 0.59 -5.28 4.05
C HIS A 314 -0.42 -4.92 5.13
N TYR A 315 -1.05 -5.90 5.77
CA TYR A 315 -2.26 -5.66 6.56
C TYR A 315 -2.07 -5.82 8.07
N GLU A 316 -1.06 -6.56 8.52
CA GLU A 316 -0.84 -6.84 9.95
C GLU A 316 0.32 -6.01 10.54
N SER A 317 1.27 -5.60 9.70
CA SER A 317 2.37 -4.72 10.08
C SER A 317 1.89 -3.28 10.21
N LEU A 318 2.35 -2.60 11.26
CA LEU A 318 2.07 -1.19 11.51
C LEU A 318 3.40 -0.44 11.66
N PRO A 319 3.76 0.45 10.71
CA PRO A 319 3.06 0.77 9.47
C PRO A 319 3.07 -0.37 8.42
N PRO A 320 2.14 -0.38 7.43
CA PRO A 320 2.20 -1.29 6.29
C PRO A 320 3.53 -1.22 5.54
N ILE A 321 4.01 -2.37 5.07
CA ILE A 321 5.34 -2.53 4.48
C ILE A 321 5.20 -3.08 3.06
N ILE A 322 5.62 -2.31 2.05
CA ILE A 322 5.74 -2.80 0.68
C ILE A 322 7.16 -3.34 0.46
N HIS A 323 7.29 -4.60 0.04
CA HIS A 323 8.60 -5.21 -0.19
C HIS A 323 9.39 -4.61 -1.38
N CYS A 324 8.71 -4.21 -2.46
CA CYS A 324 9.28 -3.63 -3.69
C CYS A 324 10.21 -4.52 -4.55
N ASP A 325 10.60 -5.72 -4.11
CA ASP A 325 11.53 -6.60 -4.84
C ASP A 325 11.13 -8.09 -4.75
N LEU A 326 9.85 -8.39 -4.84
CA LEU A 326 9.39 -9.78 -4.74
C LEU A 326 9.75 -10.56 -6.02
N LYS A 327 10.61 -11.57 -5.89
CA LYS A 327 11.07 -12.45 -6.98
C LYS A 327 11.53 -13.80 -6.44
N PRO A 328 11.63 -14.87 -7.25
CA PRO A 328 12.03 -16.19 -6.79
C PRO A 328 13.40 -16.24 -6.09
N GLN A 329 14.35 -15.35 -6.43
CA GLN A 329 15.64 -15.24 -5.73
C GLN A 329 15.50 -14.75 -4.29
N ASN A 330 14.42 -14.04 -3.98
CA ASN A 330 14.13 -13.47 -2.67
C ASN A 330 13.18 -14.36 -1.85
N ILE A 331 12.80 -15.53 -2.38
CA ILE A 331 12.06 -16.56 -1.65
C ILE A 331 13.04 -17.67 -1.28
N LEU A 332 13.29 -17.82 0.02
CA LEU A 332 14.20 -18.84 0.55
C LEU A 332 13.44 -20.00 1.16
N LEU A 333 13.99 -21.21 1.06
CA LEU A 333 13.38 -22.42 1.61
C LEU A 333 14.23 -23.03 2.71
N GLY A 334 13.57 -23.42 3.80
CA GLY A 334 14.18 -24.19 4.88
C GLY A 334 14.19 -25.69 4.55
N SER A 335 14.88 -26.46 5.37
CA SER A 335 14.84 -27.93 5.31
C SER A 335 13.43 -28.53 5.52
N ASP A 336 12.53 -27.79 6.15
CA ASP A 336 11.11 -28.10 6.35
C ASP A 336 10.22 -27.81 5.13
N MET A 337 10.77 -27.26 4.05
CA MET A 337 10.07 -26.82 2.84
C MET A 337 9.08 -25.67 3.06
N VAL A 338 9.22 -24.91 4.16
CA VAL A 338 8.48 -23.67 4.37
C VAL A 338 9.17 -22.55 3.59
N ALA A 339 8.40 -21.82 2.78
CA ALA A 339 8.91 -20.69 2.04
C ALA A 339 8.89 -19.42 2.90
N LYS A 340 9.98 -18.64 2.81
CA LYS A 340 10.10 -17.36 3.50
C LYS A 340 10.58 -16.26 2.55
N VAL A 341 9.94 -15.10 2.63
CA VAL A 341 10.33 -13.90 1.89
C VAL A 341 11.53 -13.23 2.57
N SER A 342 12.48 -12.73 1.77
CA SER A 342 13.74 -12.14 2.21
C SER A 342 14.14 -10.93 1.36
N ASP A 343 15.17 -10.19 1.80
CA ASP A 343 15.76 -9.03 1.11
C ASP A 343 14.86 -7.77 1.05
N PHE A 344 14.83 -7.04 2.18
CA PHE A 344 14.02 -5.85 2.37
C PHE A 344 14.78 -4.54 2.08
N GLY A 345 15.92 -4.59 1.40
CA GLY A 345 16.81 -3.44 1.19
C GLY A 345 16.16 -2.23 0.51
N ILE A 346 15.11 -2.45 -0.27
CA ILE A 346 14.31 -1.40 -0.93
C ILE A 346 12.84 -1.36 -0.46
N ALA A 347 12.52 -2.02 0.65
CA ALA A 347 11.17 -2.00 1.21
C ALA A 347 10.75 -0.59 1.63
N LYS A 348 9.47 -0.29 1.53
CA LYS A 348 8.88 1.01 1.87
C LYS A 348 7.88 0.86 3.01
N LEU A 349 8.01 1.73 4.03
CA LEU A 349 7.01 1.89 5.09
C LEU A 349 5.97 2.92 4.62
N LEU A 350 4.69 2.59 4.71
CA LEU A 350 3.61 3.51 4.36
C LEU A 350 3.01 4.17 5.60
N GLU A 351 2.95 5.50 5.63
CA GLU A 351 2.25 6.22 6.70
C GLU A 351 0.74 5.95 6.69
N SER A 352 0.15 5.80 5.49
CA SER A 352 -1.21 5.33 5.27
C SER A 352 -1.34 4.73 3.87
N TRP A 353 -2.35 3.88 3.65
CA TRP A 353 -2.63 3.38 2.30
C TRP A 353 -3.01 4.50 1.32
N GLU A 354 -3.55 5.62 1.81
CA GLU A 354 -3.85 6.81 1.02
C GLU A 354 -2.59 7.59 0.61
N SER A 355 -1.52 7.55 1.42
CA SER A 355 -0.24 8.20 1.09
C SER A 355 0.55 7.46 0.02
N SER A 356 0.17 6.22 -0.33
CA SER A 356 0.78 5.43 -1.42
C SER A 356 0.71 6.13 -2.78
N LEU A 357 -0.30 6.98 -3.00
CA LEU A 357 -0.45 7.83 -4.20
C LEU A 357 0.48 9.05 -4.20
N ALA A 358 0.98 9.45 -3.02
CA ALA A 358 1.84 10.61 -2.81
C ALA A 358 3.30 10.26 -2.55
N VAL A 359 3.65 8.96 -2.44
CA VAL A 359 5.05 8.52 -2.38
C VAL A 359 5.69 8.87 -3.72
N SER A 360 6.36 10.02 -3.76
CA SER A 360 7.30 10.37 -4.82
C SER A 360 8.24 9.18 -5.00
N ILE A 361 8.10 8.46 -6.12
CA ILE A 361 9.05 7.44 -6.57
C ILE A 361 10.24 8.25 -7.10
N SER A 362 11.02 8.84 -6.19
CA SER A 362 12.21 9.60 -6.57
C SER A 362 13.26 8.71 -7.21
N ASP A 363 13.20 7.39 -6.98
CA ASP A 363 14.04 6.40 -7.64
C ASP A 363 13.20 5.15 -7.97
N PHE A 364 13.22 4.73 -9.23
CA PHE A 364 12.72 3.42 -9.62
C PHE A 364 13.53 2.34 -8.87
N ALA A 365 12.86 1.57 -8.01
CA ALA A 365 13.48 0.51 -7.24
C ALA A 365 12.69 -0.80 -7.47
N GLY A 366 13.37 -1.83 -7.97
CA GLY A 366 12.80 -3.15 -8.24
C GLY A 366 13.55 -3.89 -9.35
N THR A 367 13.31 -5.20 -9.45
CA THR A 367 13.91 -6.03 -10.50
C THR A 367 13.08 -5.99 -11.79
N PHE A 368 13.75 -5.76 -12.94
CA PHE A 368 13.11 -5.78 -14.26
C PHE A 368 12.37 -7.11 -14.50
N GLY A 369 11.14 -7.03 -15.01
CA GLY A 369 10.26 -8.20 -15.21
C GLY A 369 9.41 -8.60 -13.99
N TYR A 370 9.71 -8.06 -12.81
CA TYR A 370 8.90 -8.24 -11.58
C TYR A 370 8.28 -6.93 -11.09
N ALA A 371 8.83 -5.78 -11.53
CA ALA A 371 8.23 -4.49 -11.28
C ALA A 371 6.82 -4.42 -11.90
N ALA A 372 5.84 -4.03 -11.10
CA ALA A 372 4.49 -3.77 -11.59
C ALA A 372 4.55 -2.66 -12.66
N PRO A 373 3.75 -2.72 -13.73
CA PRO A 373 3.72 -1.72 -14.79
C PRO A 373 3.12 -0.36 -14.38
N GLY A 374 3.10 -0.03 -13.08
CA GLY A 374 2.51 1.20 -12.55
C GLY A 374 3.01 2.42 -13.32
N LYS A 375 2.07 3.26 -13.80
CA LYS A 375 2.26 4.45 -14.64
C LYS A 375 3.73 4.85 -14.86
N LEU A 376 4.37 4.22 -15.84
CA LEU A 376 5.19 4.95 -16.81
C LEU A 376 4.23 5.92 -17.53
N LEU A 377 3.78 6.97 -16.84
CA LEU A 377 3.37 8.18 -17.53
C LEU A 377 4.65 8.66 -18.20
N PHE A 378 4.75 8.33 -19.47
CA PHE A 378 5.58 9.00 -20.43
C PHE A 378 5.47 10.51 -20.17
N LEU A 379 6.42 11.07 -19.43
CA LEU A 379 6.85 12.45 -19.67
C LEU A 379 7.65 12.44 -20.98
N SER A 380 6.99 12.11 -22.09
CA SER A 380 7.43 12.61 -23.38
C SER A 380 6.73 13.95 -23.55
N HIS A 381 7.46 15.00 -23.19
CA HIS A 381 7.27 16.30 -23.81
C HIS A 381 7.16 16.11 -25.31
N HIS A 382 5.99 16.40 -25.89
CA HIS A 382 5.97 17.00 -27.21
C HIS A 382 5.04 18.20 -27.20
N ASN A 383 5.71 19.35 -27.20
CA ASN A 383 5.27 20.63 -27.75
C ASN A 383 4.23 20.47 -28.85
N THR A 384 3.21 21.32 -28.82
CA THR A 384 2.74 21.93 -30.06
C THR A 384 2.59 23.43 -29.82
N VAL A 385 3.56 24.15 -30.39
CA VAL A 385 3.45 25.51 -30.94
C VAL A 385 2.04 25.65 -31.55
N ILE A 386 1.13 26.51 -31.08
CA ILE A 386 1.03 27.98 -31.18
C ILE A 386 0.08 28.44 -30.07
#